data_AF-A0A920S943-F1
#
_entry.id   AF-A0A920S943-F1
#
_cell.length_a   1.000
_cell.length_b   1.000
_cell.length_c   1.000
_cell.angle_alpha   90.00
_cell.angle_beta   90.00
_cell.angle_gamma   90.00
#
_symmetry.space_group_name_H-M   'P 1'
#
loop_
_entity.id
_entity.type
_entity.pdbx_description
1 polymer ?
#
loop_
_entity_poly.entity_id
_entity_poly.type
_entity_poly.pdbx_seq_one_letter_code
_entity_poly.pdbx_strand_id
1 'polypeptide(L)'
;MFALKTVVETVEDPDKEVTVADAQFIKRGAELGDEVAAAEPLPHNASRIAAQTAKQVVLQRLREAERDLLYQEFQQHEGDIVSGVVEQAEPGRTITLDLGRAQAVLPFEEQAPNDRYRKGQRAKVYLVSVRSTPKGPEILVSRSHKNMLKRLFEIEVPEVYNGVVEIKAIAREAGFRSKVAVSATQAGIDPVGSCIGIRGNRIQSIVNELQGEKIDIVSWDEDHRTFITNALSPSEPVHVELLETDQTAIV
;
A
#
# COMPACT_ATOMS: atom_id res chain seq x y z
N MET A 1 46.41 6.52 -6.09
CA MET A 1 45.66 7.57 -6.82
C MET A 1 46.71 8.39 -7.56
N PHE A 2 46.39 8.95 -8.71
CA PHE A 2 47.30 9.84 -9.42
C PHE A 2 46.72 11.25 -9.38
N ALA A 3 47.55 12.22 -9.02
CA ALA A 3 47.20 13.64 -9.08
C ALA A 3 47.92 14.24 -10.29
N LEU A 4 47.24 15.11 -11.02
CA LEU A 4 47.88 15.88 -12.08
C LEU A 4 48.69 16.99 -11.41
N LYS A 5 49.99 17.02 -11.71
CA LYS A 5 50.90 18.06 -11.24
C LYS A 5 51.51 18.80 -12.43
N THR A 6 51.59 20.12 -12.30
CA THR A 6 52.19 21.00 -13.29
C THR A 6 53.71 20.98 -13.15
N VAL A 7 54.41 20.85 -14.27
CA VAL A 7 55.86 20.88 -14.31
C VAL A 7 56.36 22.33 -14.23
N VAL A 8 57.06 22.65 -13.14
CA VAL A 8 57.60 23.99 -12.87
C VAL A 8 59.11 23.91 -12.60
N GLU A 9 59.79 25.05 -12.68
CA GLU A 9 61.23 25.13 -12.39
C GLU A 9 61.50 25.13 -10.87
N THR A 10 60.68 25.87 -10.12
CA THR A 10 60.71 25.95 -8.66
C THR A 10 59.33 25.64 -8.11
N VAL A 11 59.25 24.64 -7.24
CA VAL A 11 57.99 24.20 -6.61
C VAL A 11 57.61 25.18 -5.49
N GLU A 12 56.46 25.83 -5.64
CA GLU A 12 55.82 26.66 -4.61
C GLU A 12 54.68 25.90 -3.90
N ASP A 13 53.93 25.06 -4.64
CA ASP A 13 52.87 24.20 -4.11
C ASP A 13 53.19 22.71 -4.35
N PRO A 14 53.77 22.00 -3.37
CA PRO A 14 54.18 20.59 -3.52
C PRO A 14 53.03 19.63 -3.84
N ASP A 15 51.78 20.00 -3.57
CA ASP A 15 50.61 19.16 -3.85
C ASP A 15 50.18 19.25 -5.33
N LYS A 16 50.49 20.38 -6.01
CA LYS A 16 50.08 20.62 -7.41
C LYS A 16 51.24 20.75 -8.39
N GLU A 17 52.46 20.85 -7.90
CA GLU A 17 53.63 21.16 -8.72
C GLU A 17 54.73 20.11 -8.55
N VAL A 18 55.54 19.95 -9.58
CA VAL A 18 56.67 19.01 -9.61
C VAL A 18 57.79 19.59 -10.46
N THR A 19 59.04 19.29 -10.09
CA THR A 19 60.19 19.77 -10.86
C THR A 19 60.29 19.06 -12.21
N VAL A 20 60.94 19.69 -13.20
CA VAL A 20 61.24 19.06 -14.51
C VAL A 20 62.00 17.74 -14.34
N ALA A 21 62.92 17.68 -13.38
CA ALA A 21 63.70 16.48 -13.10
C ALA A 21 62.80 15.32 -12.63
N ASP A 22 61.93 15.58 -11.66
CA ASP A 22 60.99 14.60 -11.11
C ASP A 22 59.91 14.19 -12.15
N ALA A 23 59.46 15.15 -12.95
CA ALA A 23 58.50 14.91 -14.04
C ALA A 23 59.06 13.96 -15.11
N GLN A 24 60.36 14.06 -15.44
CA GLN A 24 61.01 13.17 -16.40
C GLN A 24 61.12 11.71 -15.93
N PHE A 25 61.13 11.46 -14.61
CA PHE A 25 61.05 10.10 -14.06
C PHE A 25 59.65 9.49 -14.21
N ILE A 26 58.60 10.32 -14.24
CA ILE A 26 57.20 9.88 -14.41
C ILE A 26 56.86 9.74 -15.90
N LYS A 27 57.22 10.74 -16.71
CA LYS A 27 56.97 10.79 -18.17
C LYS A 27 58.25 11.24 -18.86
N ARG A 28 58.92 10.32 -19.57
CA ARG A 28 60.13 10.64 -20.35
C ARG A 28 59.82 11.74 -21.37
N GLY A 29 60.60 12.83 -21.32
CA GLY A 29 60.43 14.00 -22.18
C GLY A 29 59.42 15.03 -21.69
N ALA A 30 59.03 15.02 -20.41
CA ALA A 30 58.23 16.11 -19.84
C ALA A 30 59.00 17.45 -19.89
N GLU A 31 58.33 18.50 -20.36
CA GLU A 31 58.86 19.86 -20.49
C GLU A 31 58.18 20.82 -19.49
N LEU A 32 58.74 22.02 -19.30
CA LEU A 32 58.15 23.05 -18.45
C LEU A 32 56.75 23.42 -18.93
N GLY A 33 55.78 23.42 -18.01
CA GLY A 33 54.38 23.69 -18.30
C GLY A 33 53.53 22.46 -18.67
N ASP A 34 54.13 21.26 -18.79
CA ASP A 34 53.36 20.01 -18.96
C ASP A 34 52.62 19.62 -17.68
N GLU A 35 51.55 18.82 -17.82
CA GLU A 35 50.93 18.10 -16.71
C GLU A 35 51.40 16.63 -16.68
N VAL A 36 51.85 16.18 -15.52
CA VAL A 36 52.25 14.79 -15.29
C VAL A 36 51.42 14.16 -14.17
N ALA A 37 51.01 12.91 -14.37
CA ALA A 37 50.25 12.15 -13.39
C ALA A 37 51.19 11.57 -12.32
N ALA A 38 51.43 12.31 -11.25
CA ALA A 38 52.28 11.89 -10.15
C ALA A 38 51.55 10.92 -9.21
N ALA A 39 52.25 9.87 -8.77
CA ALA A 39 51.70 8.92 -7.80
C ALA A 39 51.61 9.59 -6.43
N GLU A 40 50.39 9.70 -5.89
CA GLU A 40 50.15 10.29 -4.59
C GLU A 40 50.06 9.20 -3.51
N PRO A 41 50.73 9.36 -2.35
CA PRO A 41 50.60 8.43 -1.25
C PRO A 41 49.13 8.37 -0.81
N LEU A 42 48.54 7.18 -0.89
CA LEU A 42 47.21 6.98 -0.32
C LEU A 42 47.29 7.28 1.19
N PRO A 43 46.35 8.08 1.74
CA PRO A 43 46.23 8.22 3.18
C PRO A 43 46.20 6.84 3.84
N HIS A 44 46.84 6.66 5.00
CA HIS A 44 46.93 5.36 5.68
C HIS A 44 45.57 4.66 5.88
N ASN A 45 44.48 5.42 5.88
CA ASN A 45 43.12 4.93 6.08
C ASN A 45 42.31 4.75 4.79
N ALA A 46 42.87 5.09 3.62
CA ALA A 46 42.15 5.14 2.35
C ALA A 46 41.57 3.79 1.95
N SER A 47 42.29 2.68 2.20
CA SER A 47 41.79 1.32 1.94
C SER A 47 40.58 0.97 2.82
N ARG A 48 40.62 1.34 4.10
CA ARG A 48 39.52 1.13 5.06
C ARG A 48 38.30 1.99 4.69
N ILE A 49 38.52 3.25 4.33
CA ILE A 49 37.46 4.17 3.89
C ILE A 49 36.81 3.64 2.61
N ALA A 50 37.61 3.25 1.60
CA ALA A 50 37.11 2.70 0.35
C ALA A 50 36.29 1.41 0.56
N ALA A 51 36.73 0.51 1.45
CA ALA A 51 35.97 -0.70 1.79
C ALA A 51 34.63 -0.37 2.49
N GLN A 52 34.61 0.62 3.39
CA GLN A 52 33.38 1.08 4.04
C GLN A 52 32.42 1.74 3.05
N THR A 53 32.93 2.59 2.16
CA THR A 53 32.15 3.22 1.09
C THR A 53 31.58 2.18 0.14
N ALA A 54 32.37 1.19 -0.29
CA ALA A 54 31.90 0.10 -1.13
C ALA A 54 30.78 -0.70 -0.44
N LYS A 55 30.95 -1.04 0.85
CA LYS A 55 29.89 -1.68 1.64
C LYS A 55 28.62 -0.82 1.68
N GLN A 56 28.75 0.49 1.87
CA GLN A 56 27.61 1.40 1.93
C GLN A 56 26.90 1.52 0.58
N VAL A 57 27.64 1.59 -0.53
CA VAL A 57 27.07 1.60 -1.89
C VAL A 57 26.34 0.29 -2.17
N VAL A 58 26.92 -0.86 -1.84
CA VAL A 58 26.26 -2.17 -2.01
C VAL A 58 24.99 -2.25 -1.17
N LEU A 59 25.04 -1.87 0.11
CA LEU A 59 23.86 -1.85 0.99
C LEU A 59 22.78 -0.86 0.52
N GLN A 60 23.17 0.24 -0.12
CA GLN A 60 22.24 1.18 -0.70
C GLN A 60 21.57 0.59 -1.95
N ARG A 61 22.33 -0.01 -2.86
CA ARG A 61 21.80 -0.69 -4.06
C ARG A 61 20.87 -1.85 -3.70
N LEU A 62 21.21 -2.61 -2.67
CA LEU A 62 20.35 -3.70 -2.16
C LEU A 62 19.01 -3.14 -1.67
N ARG A 63 19.03 -2.06 -0.89
CA ARG A 63 17.81 -1.38 -0.40
C ARG A 63 17.00 -0.74 -1.51
N GLU A 64 17.63 -0.22 -2.56
CA GLU A 64 16.95 0.27 -3.77
C GLU A 64 16.18 -0.87 -4.45
N ALA A 65 16.86 -1.97 -4.76
CA ALA A 65 16.24 -3.13 -5.39
C ALA A 65 15.10 -3.74 -4.54
N GLU A 66 15.29 -3.84 -3.23
CA GLU A 66 14.25 -4.35 -2.32
C GLU A 66 13.01 -3.47 -2.32
N ARG A 67 13.17 -2.13 -2.32
CA ARG A 67 12.04 -1.19 -2.38
C ARG A 67 11.26 -1.31 -3.68
N ASP A 68 11.95 -1.45 -4.80
CA ASP A 68 11.31 -1.59 -6.12
C ASP A 68 10.51 -2.89 -6.20
N LEU A 69 11.05 -3.99 -5.65
CA LEU A 69 10.35 -5.27 -5.55
C LEU A 69 9.09 -5.17 -4.69
N LEU A 70 9.19 -4.56 -3.51
CA LEU A 70 8.03 -4.38 -2.61
C LEU A 70 6.96 -3.49 -3.24
N TYR A 71 7.35 -2.42 -3.93
CA TYR A 71 6.41 -1.56 -4.64
C TYR A 71 5.61 -2.35 -5.67
N GLN A 72 6.30 -3.15 -6.50
CA GLN A 72 5.65 -3.97 -7.52
C GLN A 72 4.73 -5.04 -6.92
N GLU A 73 5.17 -5.67 -5.81
CA GLU A 73 4.38 -6.67 -5.08
C GLU A 73 3.05 -6.07 -4.58
N PHE A 74 3.10 -4.95 -3.86
CA PHE A 74 1.89 -4.34 -3.30
C PHE A 74 1.02 -3.65 -4.35
N GLN A 75 1.60 -3.15 -5.45
CA GLN A 75 0.83 -2.57 -6.54
C GLN A 75 -0.11 -3.60 -7.18
N GLN A 76 0.27 -4.88 -7.23
CA GLN A 76 -0.60 -5.96 -7.73
C GLN A 76 -1.75 -6.27 -6.77
N HIS A 77 -1.61 -5.90 -5.50
CA HIS A 77 -2.63 -6.09 -4.46
C HIS A 77 -3.47 -4.81 -4.21
N GLU A 78 -3.34 -3.80 -5.06
CA GLU A 78 -4.21 -2.61 -4.99
C GLU A 78 -5.67 -2.99 -5.21
N GLY A 79 -6.53 -2.58 -4.29
CA GLY A 79 -7.93 -2.96 -4.28
C GLY A 79 -8.24 -4.28 -3.59
N ASP A 80 -7.28 -4.91 -2.91
CA ASP A 80 -7.48 -6.13 -2.11
C ASP A 80 -7.37 -5.87 -0.61
N ILE A 81 -7.69 -6.89 0.19
CA ILE A 81 -7.50 -6.87 1.64
C ILE A 81 -6.14 -7.44 2.00
N VAL A 82 -5.39 -6.69 2.79
CA VAL A 82 -4.14 -7.13 3.40
C VAL A 82 -4.28 -7.19 4.91
N SER A 83 -3.53 -8.09 5.54
CA SER A 83 -3.49 -8.23 6.99
C SER A 83 -2.22 -7.61 7.55
N GLY A 84 -2.34 -6.75 8.55
CA GLY A 84 -1.21 -6.10 9.21
C GLY A 84 -1.32 -6.16 10.73
N VAL A 85 -0.21 -5.84 11.40
CA VAL A 85 -0.16 -5.65 12.86
C VAL A 85 -0.06 -4.16 13.15
N VAL A 86 -0.97 -3.64 13.96
CA VAL A 86 -0.98 -2.23 14.35
C VAL A 86 0.27 -1.92 15.19
N GLU A 87 1.13 -1.01 14.70
CA GLU A 87 2.35 -0.60 15.39
C GLU A 87 2.11 0.63 16.29
N GLN A 88 1.41 1.62 15.74
CA GLN A 88 1.06 2.86 16.42
C GLN A 88 -0.43 3.12 16.23
N ALA A 89 -1.13 3.29 17.35
CA ALA A 89 -2.54 3.63 17.38
C ALA A 89 -2.77 4.73 18.41
N GLU A 90 -2.74 5.98 17.96
CA GLU A 90 -3.15 7.14 18.73
C GLU A 90 -4.56 7.57 18.28
N PRO A 91 -5.52 7.77 19.20
CA PRO A 91 -6.85 8.24 18.84
C PRO A 91 -6.80 9.58 18.09
N GLY A 92 -7.61 9.72 17.03
CA GLY A 92 -7.69 10.96 16.25
C GLY A 92 -6.48 11.23 15.35
N ARG A 93 -5.60 10.24 15.18
CA ARG A 93 -4.39 10.33 14.36
C ARG A 93 -4.32 9.20 13.34
N THR A 94 -3.40 9.37 12.41
CA THR A 94 -2.99 8.33 11.48
C THR A 94 -2.46 7.12 12.25
N ILE A 95 -2.92 5.94 11.84
CA ILE A 95 -2.50 4.65 12.38
C ILE A 95 -1.50 4.03 11.41
N THR A 96 -0.45 3.42 11.94
CA THR A 96 0.51 2.66 11.13
C THR A 96 0.41 1.18 11.43
N LEU A 97 0.42 0.38 10.37
CA LEU A 97 0.38 -1.07 10.42
C LEU A 97 1.65 -1.64 9.77
N ASP A 98 2.24 -2.64 10.42
CA ASP A 98 3.29 -3.46 9.85
C ASP A 98 2.68 -4.60 9.04
N LEU A 99 2.97 -4.66 7.74
CA LEU A 99 2.59 -5.77 6.85
C LEU A 99 3.69 -6.85 6.78
N GLY A 100 4.71 -6.76 7.63
CA GLY A 100 5.86 -7.66 7.74
C GLY A 100 7.07 -7.23 6.92
N ARG A 101 6.85 -6.72 5.71
CA ARG A 101 7.93 -6.22 4.82
C ARG A 101 7.79 -4.75 4.42
N ALA A 102 6.62 -4.16 4.68
CA ALA A 102 6.33 -2.77 4.37
C ALA A 102 5.39 -2.18 5.42
N GLN A 103 5.41 -0.86 5.53
CA GLN A 103 4.54 -0.13 6.43
C GLN A 103 3.31 0.39 5.67
N ALA A 104 2.14 0.14 6.24
CA ALA A 104 0.88 0.70 5.79
C ALA A 104 0.43 1.84 6.68
N VAL A 105 -0.21 2.82 6.07
CA VAL A 105 -0.70 4.05 6.69
C VAL A 105 -2.22 4.05 6.55
N LEU A 106 -2.91 4.16 7.67
CA LEU A 106 -4.35 4.26 7.79
C LEU A 106 -4.71 5.67 8.32
N PRO A 107 -4.94 6.64 7.42
CA PRO A 107 -5.32 8.01 7.80
C PRO A 107 -6.61 8.05 8.60
N PHE A 108 -6.80 9.12 9.37
CA PHE A 108 -7.99 9.29 10.19
C PHE A 108 -9.31 9.25 9.38
N GLU A 109 -9.31 9.83 8.18
CA GLU A 109 -10.48 9.85 7.27
C GLU A 109 -10.85 8.46 6.73
N GLU A 110 -9.88 7.55 6.66
CA GLU A 110 -10.03 6.19 6.16
C GLU A 110 -10.30 5.17 7.30
N GLN A 111 -10.36 5.63 8.54
CA GLN A 111 -10.72 4.83 9.71
C GLN A 111 -12.25 4.75 9.84
N ALA A 112 -12.77 3.59 10.24
CA ALA A 112 -14.16 3.52 10.69
C ALA A 112 -14.30 4.19 12.08
N PRO A 113 -15.27 5.09 12.30
CA PRO A 113 -15.38 5.89 13.53
C PRO A 113 -15.46 5.08 14.84
N ASN A 114 -16.06 3.87 14.79
CA ASN A 114 -16.26 3.03 15.96
C ASN A 114 -15.18 1.94 16.13
N ASP A 115 -14.26 1.80 15.17
CA ASP A 115 -13.17 0.83 15.26
C ASP A 115 -12.19 1.24 16.37
N ARG A 116 -11.80 0.26 17.18
CA ARG A 116 -10.77 0.41 18.20
C ARG A 116 -9.52 -0.33 17.74
N TYR A 117 -8.44 0.42 17.61
CA TYR A 117 -7.13 -0.11 17.24
C TYR A 117 -6.23 -0.12 18.48
N ARG A 118 -5.54 -1.24 18.70
CA ARG A 118 -4.58 -1.40 19.79
C ARG A 118 -3.23 -1.81 19.21
N LYS A 119 -2.14 -1.30 19.79
CA LYS A 119 -0.79 -1.76 19.43
C LYS A 119 -0.67 -3.28 19.59
N GLY A 120 -0.13 -3.95 18.57
CA GLY A 120 0.00 -5.40 18.50
C GLY A 120 -1.26 -6.13 18.01
N GLN A 121 -2.38 -5.43 17.80
CA GLN A 121 -3.59 -6.03 17.23
C GLN A 121 -3.37 -6.32 15.75
N ARG A 122 -3.77 -7.52 15.32
CA ARG A 122 -3.88 -7.85 13.90
C ARG A 122 -5.18 -7.28 13.35
N ALA A 123 -5.12 -6.60 12.21
CA ALA A 123 -6.27 -6.03 11.54
C ALA A 123 -6.20 -6.28 10.03
N LYS A 124 -7.35 -6.60 9.43
CA LYS A 124 -7.49 -6.58 7.97
C LYS A 124 -7.86 -5.18 7.50
N VAL A 125 -7.19 -4.71 6.47
CA VAL A 125 -7.36 -3.38 5.88
C VAL A 125 -7.43 -3.49 4.36
N TYR A 126 -8.22 -2.61 3.73
CA TYR A 126 -8.33 -2.51 2.29
C TYR A 126 -7.19 -1.66 1.73
N LEU A 127 -6.43 -2.18 0.77
CA LEU A 127 -5.36 -1.45 0.11
C LEU A 127 -5.95 -0.48 -0.91
N VAL A 128 -5.89 0.82 -0.61
CA VAL A 128 -6.44 1.87 -1.47
C VAL A 128 -5.48 2.21 -2.59
N SER A 129 -4.21 2.45 -2.27
CA SER A 129 -3.18 2.77 -3.26
C SER A 129 -1.79 2.54 -2.71
N VAL A 130 -0.82 2.33 -3.61
CA VAL A 130 0.60 2.23 -3.25
C VAL A 130 1.37 3.40 -3.88
N ARG A 131 2.11 4.13 -3.06
CA ARG A 131 2.92 5.29 -3.51
C ARG A 131 4.40 4.97 -3.33
N SER A 132 5.21 5.24 -4.36
CA SER A 132 6.66 5.15 -4.23
C SER A 132 7.20 6.43 -3.58
N THR A 133 7.94 6.29 -2.48
CA THR A 133 8.58 7.41 -1.77
C THR A 133 10.09 7.18 -1.64
N PRO A 134 10.89 8.23 -1.40
CA PRO A 134 12.32 8.08 -1.12
C PRO A 134 12.65 7.21 0.10
N LYS A 135 11.68 6.92 0.98
CA LYS A 135 11.85 6.05 2.14
C LYS A 135 11.40 4.60 1.90
N GLY A 136 10.72 4.32 0.78
CA GLY A 136 10.10 3.02 0.50
C GLY A 136 8.68 3.16 -0.05
N PRO A 137 8.03 2.05 -0.43
CA PRO A 137 6.61 2.08 -0.75
C PRO A 137 5.81 2.47 0.48
N GLU A 138 5.00 3.51 0.35
CA GLU A 138 4.00 3.91 1.33
C GLU A 138 2.65 3.35 0.88
N ILE A 139 2.07 2.49 1.71
CA ILE A 139 0.84 1.77 1.37
C ILE A 139 -0.32 2.48 2.07
N LEU A 140 -1.17 3.13 1.31
CA LEU A 140 -2.38 3.76 1.82
C LEU A 140 -3.47 2.71 1.97
N VAL A 141 -4.00 2.55 3.17
CA VAL A 141 -5.04 1.57 3.47
C VAL A 141 -6.27 2.23 4.09
N SER A 142 -7.39 1.51 4.04
CA SER A 142 -8.68 1.96 4.53
C SER A 142 -9.44 0.85 5.26
N ARG A 143 -10.26 1.28 6.21
CA ARG A 143 -11.26 0.47 6.91
C ARG A 143 -12.68 0.97 6.63
N SER A 144 -12.85 2.22 6.22
CA SER A 144 -14.14 2.83 5.88
C SER A 144 -14.57 2.61 4.42
N HIS A 145 -13.64 2.33 3.51
CA HIS A 145 -13.94 2.19 2.09
C HIS A 145 -14.94 1.07 1.78
N LYS A 146 -15.91 1.31 0.87
CA LYS A 146 -17.00 0.35 0.55
C LYS A 146 -16.48 -1.02 0.06
N ASN A 147 -15.38 -1.04 -0.68
CA ASN A 147 -14.82 -2.28 -1.21
C ASN A 147 -14.18 -3.18 -0.13
N MET A 148 -13.90 -2.65 1.07
CA MET A 148 -13.52 -3.49 2.21
C MET A 148 -14.60 -4.56 2.46
N LEU A 149 -15.86 -4.15 2.47
CA LEU A 149 -16.98 -5.08 2.68
C LEU A 149 -17.08 -6.10 1.53
N LYS A 150 -16.97 -5.63 0.28
CA LYS A 150 -16.97 -6.50 -0.91
C LYS A 150 -15.90 -7.59 -0.82
N ARG A 151 -14.66 -7.21 -0.52
CA ARG A 151 -13.54 -8.16 -0.42
C ARG A 151 -13.68 -9.10 0.78
N LEU A 152 -14.27 -8.65 1.89
CA LEU A 152 -14.58 -9.55 3.02
C LEU A 152 -15.60 -10.62 2.63
N PHE A 153 -16.62 -10.27 1.83
CA PHE A 153 -17.57 -11.26 1.30
C PHE A 153 -16.86 -12.26 0.38
N GLU A 154 -15.97 -11.81 -0.50
CA GLU A 154 -15.18 -12.71 -1.36
C GLU A 154 -14.28 -13.67 -0.56
N ILE A 155 -13.77 -13.25 0.60
CA ILE A 155 -12.96 -14.11 1.48
C ILE A 155 -13.84 -15.13 2.24
N GLU A 156 -14.99 -14.68 2.76
CA GLU A 156 -15.82 -15.50 3.67
C GLU A 156 -16.84 -16.39 2.92
N VAL A 157 -17.27 -15.99 1.72
CA VAL A 157 -18.36 -16.61 0.96
C VAL A 157 -17.83 -17.16 -0.37
N PRO A 158 -17.59 -18.49 -0.48
CA PRO A 158 -17.06 -19.11 -1.69
C PRO A 158 -17.91 -18.87 -2.95
N GLU A 159 -19.23 -18.77 -2.78
CA GLU A 159 -20.16 -18.50 -3.87
C GLU A 159 -19.96 -17.10 -4.46
N VAL A 160 -19.55 -16.12 -3.63
CA VAL A 160 -19.18 -14.77 -4.09
C VAL A 160 -17.83 -14.80 -4.79
N TYR A 161 -16.85 -15.50 -4.22
CA TYR A 161 -15.53 -15.67 -4.84
C TYR A 161 -15.59 -16.30 -6.24
N ASN A 162 -16.43 -17.33 -6.41
CA ASN A 162 -16.59 -18.05 -7.67
C ASN A 162 -17.52 -17.34 -8.67
N GLY A 163 -18.12 -16.20 -8.31
CA GLY A 163 -19.06 -15.46 -9.18
C GLY A 163 -20.43 -16.12 -9.34
N VAL A 164 -20.76 -17.10 -8.48
CA VAL A 164 -22.07 -17.75 -8.43
C VAL A 164 -23.12 -16.85 -7.77
N VAL A 165 -22.68 -16.08 -6.77
CA VAL A 165 -23.44 -14.99 -6.16
C VAL A 165 -22.70 -13.68 -6.44
N GLU A 166 -23.38 -12.73 -7.07
CA GLU A 166 -22.81 -11.43 -7.40
C GLU A 166 -23.31 -10.37 -6.42
N ILE A 167 -22.40 -9.52 -5.94
CA ILE A 167 -22.75 -8.31 -5.18
C ILE A 167 -23.05 -7.19 -6.17
N LYS A 168 -24.32 -6.84 -6.30
CA LYS A 168 -24.83 -5.83 -7.25
C LYS A 168 -24.68 -4.41 -6.72
N ALA A 169 -24.90 -4.20 -5.43
CA ALA A 169 -24.79 -2.88 -4.82
C ALA A 169 -24.37 -2.95 -3.34
N ILE A 170 -23.66 -1.92 -2.89
CA ILE A 170 -23.28 -1.73 -1.49
C ILE A 170 -23.56 -0.29 -1.11
N ALA A 171 -24.37 -0.09 -0.06
CA ALA A 171 -24.51 1.17 0.64
C ALA A 171 -23.92 1.00 2.05
N ARG A 172 -22.85 1.73 2.37
CA ARG A 172 -22.06 1.52 3.59
C ARG A 172 -21.91 2.80 4.39
N GLU A 173 -22.36 2.76 5.64
CA GLU A 173 -22.01 3.69 6.70
C GLU A 173 -21.01 3.00 7.64
N ALA A 174 -19.72 3.18 7.36
CA ALA A 174 -18.65 2.42 8.00
C ALA A 174 -18.71 2.52 9.54
N GLY A 175 -18.60 1.36 10.21
CA GLY A 175 -18.66 1.26 11.67
C GLY A 175 -20.07 1.36 12.26
N PHE A 176 -21.11 1.55 11.45
CA PHE A 176 -22.51 1.62 11.90
C PHE A 176 -23.36 0.55 11.22
N ARG A 177 -23.65 0.74 9.94
CA ARG A 177 -24.57 -0.11 9.18
C ARG A 177 -24.22 -0.13 7.70
N SER A 178 -24.30 -1.31 7.11
CA SER A 178 -24.16 -1.53 5.68
C SER A 178 -25.32 -2.35 5.15
N LYS A 179 -25.72 -2.06 3.92
CA LYS A 179 -26.67 -2.86 3.15
C LYS A 179 -26.01 -3.36 1.88
N VAL A 180 -26.16 -4.65 1.63
CA VAL A 180 -25.53 -5.35 0.50
C VAL A 180 -26.61 -6.04 -0.31
N ALA A 181 -26.72 -5.68 -1.58
CA ALA A 181 -27.65 -6.28 -2.51
C ALA A 181 -26.93 -7.38 -3.31
N VAL A 182 -27.48 -8.60 -3.28
CA VAL A 182 -26.89 -9.77 -3.92
C VAL A 182 -27.87 -10.47 -4.86
N SER A 183 -27.36 -11.07 -5.92
CA SER A 183 -28.13 -11.89 -6.86
C SER A 183 -27.37 -13.17 -7.21
N ALA A 184 -28.07 -14.27 -7.43
CA ALA A 184 -27.45 -15.48 -7.95
C ALA A 184 -27.37 -15.44 -9.47
N THR A 185 -26.25 -15.87 -10.05
CA THR A 185 -26.07 -16.01 -11.49
C THR A 185 -26.62 -17.35 -12.02
N GLN A 186 -26.80 -18.33 -11.13
CA GLN A 186 -27.34 -19.65 -11.44
C GLN A 186 -28.68 -19.88 -10.74
N ALA A 187 -29.63 -20.46 -11.47
CA ALA A 187 -30.94 -20.82 -10.94
C ALA A 187 -30.84 -21.87 -9.82
N GLY A 188 -31.70 -21.75 -8.81
CA GLY A 188 -31.77 -22.69 -7.68
C GLY A 188 -30.79 -22.39 -6.54
N ILE A 189 -30.01 -21.31 -6.64
CA ILE A 189 -29.12 -20.84 -5.58
C ILE A 189 -29.77 -19.66 -4.88
N ASP A 190 -29.85 -19.73 -3.55
CA ASP A 190 -30.29 -18.61 -2.72
C ASP A 190 -29.09 -17.69 -2.41
N PRO A 191 -29.02 -16.48 -3.01
CA PRO A 191 -27.90 -15.59 -2.80
C PRO A 191 -27.84 -15.00 -1.39
N VAL A 192 -29.00 -14.79 -0.75
CA VAL A 192 -29.07 -14.24 0.61
C VAL A 192 -28.63 -15.31 1.61
N GLY A 193 -29.19 -16.51 1.51
CA GLY A 193 -28.82 -17.64 2.37
C GLY A 193 -27.34 -18.02 2.25
N SER A 194 -26.78 -17.98 1.04
CA SER A 194 -25.36 -18.27 0.80
C SER A 194 -24.44 -17.28 1.53
N CYS A 195 -24.79 -16.00 1.53
CA CYS A 195 -24.04 -14.94 2.20
C CYS A 195 -24.19 -14.98 3.73
N ILE A 196 -25.37 -15.36 4.25
CA ILE A 196 -25.61 -15.48 5.69
C ILE A 196 -24.86 -16.69 6.26
N GLY A 197 -24.88 -17.83 5.55
CA GLY A 197 -24.32 -19.09 6.00
C GLY A 197 -25.16 -19.79 7.07
N ILE A 198 -24.72 -20.99 7.47
CA ILE A 198 -25.46 -21.81 8.44
C ILE A 198 -25.54 -21.07 9.78
N ARG A 199 -26.77 -20.76 10.22
CA ARG A 199 -27.04 -19.98 11.45
C ARG A 199 -26.34 -18.61 11.47
N GLY A 200 -26.10 -18.00 10.30
CA GLY A 200 -25.49 -16.67 10.23
C GLY A 200 -24.00 -16.63 10.53
N ASN A 201 -23.31 -17.77 10.49
CA ASN A 201 -21.90 -17.84 10.86
C ASN A 201 -21.01 -16.96 9.96
N ARG A 202 -21.21 -17.00 8.64
CA ARG A 202 -20.41 -16.24 7.66
C ARG A 202 -20.61 -14.74 7.85
N ILE A 203 -21.86 -14.30 7.91
CA ILE A 203 -22.14 -12.88 8.13
C ILE A 203 -21.61 -12.40 9.48
N GLN A 204 -21.69 -13.22 10.54
CA GLN A 204 -21.15 -12.87 11.84
C GLN A 204 -19.63 -12.74 11.82
N SER A 205 -18.90 -13.57 11.06
CA SER A 205 -17.46 -13.41 10.85
C SER A 205 -17.11 -12.04 10.28
N ILE A 206 -17.86 -11.59 9.26
CA ILE A 206 -17.66 -10.29 8.61
C ILE A 206 -18.00 -9.14 9.58
N VAL A 207 -19.14 -9.23 10.29
CA VAL A 207 -19.53 -8.25 11.33
C VAL A 207 -18.45 -8.13 12.40
N ASN A 208 -17.88 -9.24 12.85
CA ASN A 208 -16.82 -9.26 13.85
C ASN A 208 -15.52 -8.62 13.33
N GLU A 209 -15.14 -8.89 12.07
CA GLU A 209 -13.99 -8.23 11.42
C GLU A 209 -14.20 -6.72 11.27
N LEU A 210 -15.45 -6.27 11.11
CA LEU A 210 -15.86 -4.86 11.09
C LEU A 210 -16.22 -4.31 12.49
N GLN A 211 -15.77 -4.99 13.56
CA GLN A 211 -15.97 -4.61 14.96
C GLN A 211 -17.41 -4.23 15.35
N GLY A 212 -18.40 -4.90 14.76
CA GLY A 212 -19.81 -4.73 15.10
C GLY A 212 -20.61 -3.83 14.14
N GLU A 213 -20.05 -3.44 12.99
CA GLU A 213 -20.84 -2.85 11.90
C GLU A 213 -21.98 -3.81 11.51
N LYS A 214 -23.23 -3.34 11.59
CA LYS A 214 -24.41 -4.15 11.24
C LYS A 214 -24.51 -4.32 9.74
N ILE A 215 -24.75 -5.52 9.24
CA ILE A 215 -24.83 -5.78 7.80
C ILE A 215 -26.18 -6.42 7.48
N ASP A 216 -26.97 -5.74 6.64
CA ASP A 216 -28.21 -6.27 6.10
C ASP A 216 -27.97 -6.74 4.67
N ILE A 217 -28.26 -8.02 4.40
CA ILE A 217 -28.15 -8.61 3.06
C ILE A 217 -29.55 -8.68 2.46
N VAL A 218 -29.72 -8.19 1.24
CA VAL A 218 -31.00 -8.18 0.52
C VAL A 218 -30.87 -8.78 -0.86
N SER A 219 -31.95 -9.38 -1.36
CA SER A 219 -31.98 -9.84 -2.74
C SER A 219 -32.09 -8.64 -3.67
N TRP A 220 -31.18 -8.56 -4.62
CA TRP A 220 -31.28 -7.63 -5.74
C TRP A 220 -32.31 -8.14 -6.75
N ASP A 221 -32.98 -7.22 -7.43
CA ASP A 221 -33.94 -7.50 -8.50
C ASP A 221 -33.79 -6.46 -9.62
N GLU A 222 -34.08 -6.86 -10.86
CA GLU A 222 -34.10 -5.96 -12.02
C GLU A 222 -35.30 -5.01 -11.97
N ASP A 223 -36.43 -5.45 -11.41
CA ASP A 223 -37.58 -4.59 -11.17
C ASP A 223 -37.31 -3.65 -10.00
N HIS A 224 -37.27 -2.34 -10.30
CA HIS A 224 -36.96 -1.32 -9.30
C HIS A 224 -37.94 -1.33 -8.11
N ARG A 225 -39.23 -1.62 -8.31
CA ARG A 225 -40.19 -1.65 -7.18
C ARG A 225 -39.87 -2.78 -6.22
N THR A 226 -39.60 -3.96 -6.76
CA THR A 226 -39.18 -5.14 -6.00
C THR A 226 -37.86 -4.88 -5.27
N PHE A 227 -36.87 -4.32 -5.97
CA PHE A 227 -35.58 -4.01 -5.35
C PHE A 227 -35.67 -2.95 -4.25
N ILE A 228 -36.44 -1.87 -4.44
CA ILE A 228 -36.68 -0.85 -3.41
C ILE A 228 -37.37 -1.45 -2.18
N THR A 229 -38.39 -2.29 -2.39
CA THR A 229 -39.07 -3.00 -1.30
C THR A 229 -38.08 -3.86 -0.50
N ASN A 230 -37.25 -4.65 -1.19
CA ASN A 230 -36.21 -5.46 -0.55
C ASN A 230 -35.18 -4.58 0.19
N ALA A 231 -34.79 -3.45 -0.41
CA ALA A 231 -33.82 -2.52 0.16
C ALA A 231 -34.30 -1.88 1.46
N LEU A 232 -35.61 -1.74 1.69
CA LEU A 232 -36.17 -1.20 2.94
C LEU A 232 -36.25 -2.22 4.09
N SER A 233 -36.03 -3.51 3.80
CA SER A 233 -35.98 -4.56 4.82
C SER A 233 -35.04 -4.18 5.98
N PRO A 234 -35.47 -4.31 7.25
CA PRO A 234 -36.59 -5.11 7.75
C PRO A 234 -37.97 -4.44 7.69
N SER A 235 -38.08 -3.20 7.22
CA SER A 235 -39.36 -2.51 7.10
C SER A 235 -40.04 -2.84 5.76
N GLU A 236 -41.34 -3.09 5.79
CA GLU A 236 -42.15 -3.33 4.58
C GLU A 236 -42.89 -2.04 4.19
N PRO A 237 -42.65 -1.46 3.00
CA PRO A 237 -43.40 -0.31 2.52
C PRO A 237 -44.84 -0.71 2.17
N VAL A 238 -45.80 0.20 2.40
CA VAL A 238 -47.22 -0.04 2.04
C VAL A 238 -47.41 0.07 0.52
N HIS A 239 -46.67 0.97 -0.12
CA HIS A 239 -46.74 1.22 -1.55
C HIS A 239 -45.40 1.78 -2.03
N VAL A 240 -44.96 1.42 -3.24
CA VAL A 240 -43.78 2.01 -3.88
C VAL A 240 -44.23 2.70 -5.16
N GLU A 241 -44.16 4.03 -5.23
CA GLU A 241 -44.44 4.83 -6.43
C GLU A 241 -43.13 5.29 -7.08
N LEU A 242 -42.93 4.97 -8.36
CA LEU A 242 -41.73 5.40 -9.09
C LEU A 242 -41.98 6.72 -9.82
N LEU A 243 -41.08 7.68 -9.63
CA LEU A 243 -41.06 8.95 -10.35
C LEU A 243 -39.85 8.92 -11.29
N GLU A 244 -40.06 8.37 -12.49
CA GLU A 244 -38.98 8.07 -13.46
C GLU A 244 -38.17 9.31 -13.87
N THR A 245 -38.82 10.47 -13.99
CA THR A 245 -38.20 11.73 -14.42
C THR A 245 -37.05 12.16 -13.49
N ASP A 246 -37.23 11.95 -12.18
CA ASP A 246 -36.28 12.42 -11.15
C ASP A 246 -35.42 11.28 -10.58
N GLN A 247 -35.62 10.05 -11.06
CA GLN A 247 -35.04 8.83 -10.46
C GLN A 247 -35.31 8.72 -8.95
N THR A 248 -36.50 9.13 -8.52
CA THR A 248 -36.94 9.06 -7.12
C THR A 248 -38.10 8.08 -6.95
N ALA A 249 -38.35 7.68 -5.71
CA ALA A 249 -39.50 6.85 -5.36
C ALA A 249 -40.13 7.33 -4.05
N ILE A 250 -41.46 7.21 -3.97
CA ILE A 250 -42.23 7.43 -2.75
C ILE A 250 -42.57 6.05 -2.18
N VAL A 251 -42.23 5.82 -0.92
CA VAL A 251 -42.32 4.53 -0.21
C VAL A 251 -43.01 4.65 1.13
#